data_AF-A0AAV7HVP0-F1
#
_entry.id   AF-A0AAV7HVP0-F1
#
_cell.length_a   1.000
_cell.length_b   1.000
_cell.length_c   1.000
_cell.angle_alpha   90.00
_cell.angle_beta   90.00
_cell.angle_gamma   90.00
#
_symmetry.space_group_name_H-M   'P 1'
#
loop_
_entity.id
_entity.type
_entity.pdbx_description
1 polymer ?
#
loop_
_entity_poly.entity_id
_entity_poly.type
_entity_poly.pdbx_seq_one_letter_code
_entity_poly.pdbx_strand_id
1 'polypeptide(L)'
;MAEEEFFYGTSLTLKSIKVIAESIGVGNLPDEAAKGLAEDVSCRLKHIIQDAAQFMRHGKRKKLLPHDINRALKIKNLEPILGFNGKEHVPFQSKGNNGRVVHFIEQKNLDLQDIISQAKGASFKKIPLDVTLRAYWLSIDGVQPDVPENPSAIKPEITTSDSPEAELSIQQKLTKRQKLDELIKRPAKLRSVETVQVKDLVVHELSVEQQLYYQKLTEACMSKNEKLRASALQLLSVDPSLYEMLARMCTFVAQGVKVNVVDHNLSFLIYLMRMVKALLENPNLCLDKYLHEIIPAVVSCLVAKQLCVRPEIDNHWALRDFVSQILSRISRNFNNSVNNIQMRISGVLSQAFTNNQTSLASLYGAIIGLCGLGPEVIKNSVIPNIKFVSWRIEIVLEGASASDNNAAGRIKNALLKKVIPVLKIERSPPDFLEKYKQDYGYLGQILCSAIVKSRAQSFKTIASNQQRSFSINKNQNQSFIQYVQNNQTLN
;
A
#
# COMPACT_ATOMS: atom_id res chain seq x y z
N MET A 1 -51.41 -42.29 -7.63
CA MET A 1 -50.83 -41.62 -8.81
C MET A 1 -51.89 -40.72 -9.39
N ALA A 2 -51.93 -39.48 -8.93
CA ALA A 2 -52.59 -38.39 -9.65
C ALA A 2 -51.45 -37.64 -10.34
N GLU A 3 -51.49 -37.59 -11.66
CA GLU A 3 -50.49 -36.94 -12.49
C GLU A 3 -50.49 -35.45 -12.20
N GLU A 4 -49.43 -34.94 -11.57
CA GLU A 4 -49.13 -33.52 -11.55
C GLU A 4 -48.75 -33.11 -12.96
N GLU A 5 -49.74 -32.65 -13.74
CA GLU A 5 -49.50 -31.92 -14.98
C GLU A 5 -48.70 -30.66 -14.64
N PHE A 6 -47.38 -30.74 -14.85
CA PHE A 6 -46.50 -29.59 -14.87
C PHE A 6 -46.96 -28.65 -15.99
N PHE A 7 -47.77 -27.64 -15.64
CA PHE A 7 -48.09 -26.51 -16.52
C PHE A 7 -46.78 -25.80 -16.91
N TYR A 8 -46.27 -26.10 -18.11
CA TYR A 8 -45.22 -25.35 -18.77
C TYR A 8 -45.75 -23.96 -19.13
N GLY A 9 -45.73 -23.06 -18.14
CA GLY A 9 -46.08 -21.65 -18.32
C GLY A 9 -46.77 -21.07 -17.09
N THR A 10 -46.10 -20.17 -16.37
CA THR A 10 -46.71 -19.25 -15.41
C THR A 10 -47.69 -18.31 -16.13
N SER A 11 -48.87 -18.83 -16.44
CA SER A 11 -50.00 -18.10 -16.99
C SER A 11 -50.91 -17.63 -15.85
N LEU A 12 -51.51 -16.45 -16.00
CA LEU A 12 -52.54 -16.00 -15.08
C LEU A 12 -53.76 -16.94 -15.16
N THR A 13 -54.44 -17.14 -14.03
CA THR A 13 -55.61 -18.02 -14.02
C THR A 13 -56.76 -17.41 -14.82
N LEU A 14 -57.48 -18.22 -15.59
CA LEU A 14 -58.65 -17.77 -16.37
C LEU A 14 -59.68 -17.06 -15.49
N LYS A 15 -59.83 -17.51 -14.24
CA LYS A 15 -60.70 -16.90 -13.23
C LYS A 15 -60.34 -15.44 -12.94
N SER A 16 -59.04 -15.12 -12.87
CA SER A 16 -58.60 -13.73 -12.61
C SER A 16 -59.00 -12.77 -13.72
N ILE A 17 -58.92 -13.20 -14.98
CA ILE A 17 -59.27 -12.37 -16.15
C ILE A 17 -60.78 -12.20 -16.27
N LYS A 18 -61.56 -13.27 -16.01
CA LYS A 18 -63.01 -13.17 -15.97
C LYS A 18 -63.50 -12.20 -14.89
N VAL A 19 -62.89 -12.22 -13.70
CA VAL A 19 -63.21 -11.26 -12.61
C VAL A 19 -62.86 -9.82 -13.00
N ILE A 20 -61.75 -9.61 -13.72
CA ILE A 20 -61.39 -8.27 -14.25
C ILE A 20 -62.35 -7.83 -15.37
N ALA A 21 -62.84 -8.75 -16.20
CA ALA A 21 -63.83 -8.45 -17.22
C ALA A 21 -65.19 -8.07 -16.59
N GLU A 22 -65.62 -8.80 -15.55
CA GLU A 22 -66.82 -8.50 -14.77
C GLU A 22 -66.75 -7.12 -14.09
N SER A 23 -65.58 -6.69 -13.61
CA SER A 23 -65.43 -5.35 -12.99
C SER A 23 -65.57 -4.20 -13.97
N ILE A 24 -65.33 -4.44 -15.25
CA ILE A 24 -65.56 -3.49 -16.36
C ILE A 24 -67.01 -3.57 -16.87
N GLY A 25 -67.78 -4.57 -16.43
CA GLY A 25 -69.18 -4.79 -16.84
C GLY A 25 -69.36 -5.79 -17.99
N VAL A 26 -68.32 -6.57 -18.35
CA VAL A 26 -68.38 -7.61 -19.39
C VAL A 26 -68.67 -8.97 -18.74
N GLY A 27 -69.93 -9.42 -18.79
CA GLY A 27 -70.38 -10.60 -18.04
C GLY A 27 -70.07 -11.97 -18.66
N ASN A 28 -69.99 -12.08 -19.99
CA ASN A 28 -69.79 -13.36 -20.69
C ASN A 28 -68.56 -13.31 -21.62
N LEU A 29 -67.36 -13.42 -21.03
CA LEU A 29 -66.12 -13.58 -21.79
C LEU A 29 -65.89 -15.07 -22.12
N PRO A 30 -65.77 -15.47 -23.41
CA PRO A 30 -65.52 -16.86 -23.78
C PRO A 30 -64.15 -17.34 -23.29
N ASP A 31 -64.07 -18.62 -22.93
CA ASP A 31 -62.89 -19.22 -22.29
C ASP A 31 -61.63 -19.16 -23.16
N GLU A 32 -61.78 -19.25 -24.48
CA GLU A 32 -60.68 -19.10 -25.44
C GLU A 32 -60.11 -17.68 -25.44
N ALA A 33 -60.96 -16.66 -25.38
CA ALA A 33 -60.51 -15.26 -25.30
C ALA A 33 -59.83 -14.97 -23.95
N ALA A 34 -60.37 -15.51 -22.86
CA ALA A 34 -59.75 -15.41 -21.53
C ALA A 34 -58.36 -16.08 -21.51
N LYS A 35 -58.19 -17.20 -22.20
CA LYS A 35 -56.91 -17.91 -22.31
C LYS A 35 -55.89 -17.11 -23.12
N GLY A 36 -56.27 -16.58 -24.27
CA GLY A 36 -55.39 -15.75 -25.10
C GLY A 36 -54.93 -14.48 -24.36
N LEU A 37 -55.84 -13.82 -23.62
CA LEU A 37 -55.48 -12.67 -22.79
C LEU A 37 -54.55 -13.05 -21.63
N ALA A 38 -54.72 -14.23 -21.02
CA ALA A 38 -53.84 -14.69 -19.94
C ALA A 38 -52.42 -14.87 -20.41
N GLU A 39 -52.25 -15.48 -21.57
CA GLU A 39 -50.95 -15.75 -22.17
C GLU A 39 -50.24 -14.44 -22.57
N ASP A 40 -50.96 -13.49 -23.20
CA ASP A 40 -50.40 -12.19 -23.58
C ASP A 40 -50.00 -11.36 -22.36
N VAL A 41 -50.86 -11.25 -21.33
CA VAL A 41 -50.54 -10.50 -20.12
C VAL A 41 -49.34 -11.12 -19.39
N SER A 42 -49.29 -12.44 -19.26
CA SER A 42 -48.13 -13.13 -18.67
C SER A 42 -46.84 -12.90 -19.45
N CYS A 43 -46.91 -12.86 -20.79
CA CYS A 43 -45.76 -12.53 -21.63
C CYS A 43 -45.26 -11.09 -21.37
N ARG A 44 -46.18 -10.11 -21.36
CA ARG A 44 -45.84 -8.71 -21.09
C ARG A 44 -45.26 -8.50 -19.70
N LEU A 45 -45.81 -9.17 -18.68
CA LEU A 45 -45.27 -9.14 -17.31
C LEU A 45 -43.84 -9.68 -17.26
N LYS A 46 -43.57 -10.81 -17.92
CA LYS A 46 -42.21 -11.38 -18.00
C LYS A 46 -41.23 -10.41 -18.66
N HIS A 47 -41.63 -9.75 -19.75
CA HIS A 47 -40.79 -8.73 -20.38
C HIS A 47 -40.50 -7.55 -19.44
N ILE A 48 -41.51 -7.05 -18.70
CA ILE A 48 -41.31 -5.96 -17.73
C ILE A 48 -40.34 -6.38 -16.61
N ILE A 49 -40.48 -7.61 -16.08
CA ILE A 49 -39.61 -8.13 -15.04
C ILE A 49 -38.18 -8.32 -15.54
N GLN A 50 -38.00 -8.80 -16.78
CA GLN A 50 -36.68 -8.93 -17.40
C GLN A 50 -35.98 -7.58 -17.51
N ASP A 51 -36.67 -6.55 -17.97
CA ASP A 51 -36.11 -5.19 -18.08
C ASP A 51 -35.81 -4.60 -16.69
N ALA A 52 -36.70 -4.81 -15.71
CA ALA A 52 -36.47 -4.40 -14.32
C ALA A 52 -35.26 -5.11 -13.71
N ALA A 53 -35.05 -6.40 -14.03
CA ALA A 53 -33.88 -7.15 -13.59
C ALA A 53 -32.58 -6.62 -14.21
N GLN A 54 -32.62 -6.08 -15.44
CA GLN A 54 -31.48 -5.37 -16.02
C GLN A 54 -31.16 -4.12 -15.20
N PHE A 55 -32.14 -3.28 -14.84
CA PHE A 55 -31.92 -2.12 -13.96
C PHE A 55 -31.32 -2.49 -12.60
N MET A 56 -31.78 -3.59 -12.02
CA MET A 56 -31.23 -4.12 -10.77
C MET A 56 -29.76 -4.52 -10.92
N ARG A 57 -29.40 -5.25 -11.99
CA ARG A 57 -28.02 -5.67 -12.29
C ARG A 57 -27.11 -4.48 -12.59
N HIS A 58 -27.58 -3.51 -13.38
CA HIS A 58 -26.86 -2.26 -13.63
C HIS A 58 -26.68 -1.43 -12.35
N GLY A 59 -27.62 -1.52 -11.41
CA GLY A 59 -27.49 -0.96 -10.07
C GLY A 59 -26.58 -1.74 -9.12
N LYS A 60 -25.92 -2.82 -9.57
CA LYS A 60 -25.09 -3.75 -8.76
C LYS A 60 -25.81 -4.30 -7.52
N ARG A 61 -27.14 -4.44 -7.59
CA ARG A 61 -27.98 -4.96 -6.51
C ARG A 61 -28.42 -6.39 -6.83
N LYS A 62 -28.68 -7.18 -5.78
CA LYS A 62 -29.27 -8.53 -5.89
C LYS A 62 -30.77 -8.58 -5.60
N LYS A 63 -31.33 -7.52 -5.01
CA LYS A 63 -32.77 -7.39 -4.68
C LYS A 63 -33.43 -6.39 -5.63
N LEU A 64 -34.51 -6.83 -6.29
CA LEU A 64 -35.33 -6.01 -7.17
C LEU A 64 -36.15 -5.03 -6.32
N LEU A 65 -36.07 -3.73 -6.59
CA LEU A 65 -36.86 -2.71 -5.90
C LEU A 65 -38.02 -2.22 -6.79
N PRO A 66 -39.10 -1.67 -6.20
CA PRO A 66 -40.22 -1.09 -6.95
C PRO A 66 -39.77 0.00 -7.94
N HIS A 67 -38.71 0.73 -7.61
CA HIS A 67 -38.13 1.73 -8.49
C HIS A 67 -37.55 1.14 -9.80
N ASP A 68 -37.05 -0.10 -9.77
CA ASP A 68 -36.51 -0.78 -10.94
C ASP A 68 -37.64 -1.13 -11.94
N ILE A 69 -38.80 -1.56 -11.41
CA ILE A 69 -40.02 -1.80 -12.21
C ILE A 69 -40.53 -0.49 -12.80
N ASN A 70 -40.59 0.58 -11.99
CA ASN A 70 -41.03 1.89 -12.49
C ASN A 70 -40.11 2.46 -13.58
N ARG A 71 -38.80 2.16 -13.56
CA ARG A 71 -37.90 2.49 -14.68
C ARG A 71 -38.20 1.66 -15.92
N ALA A 72 -38.45 0.37 -15.77
CA ALA A 72 -38.84 -0.50 -16.88
C ALA A 72 -40.16 -0.05 -17.54
N LEU A 73 -41.16 0.34 -16.74
CA LEU A 73 -42.43 0.87 -17.24
C LEU A 73 -42.24 2.17 -18.03
N LYS A 74 -41.43 3.09 -17.51
CA LYS A 74 -41.11 4.36 -18.21
C LYS A 74 -40.49 4.15 -19.58
N ILE A 75 -39.62 3.16 -19.74
CA ILE A 75 -38.97 2.86 -21.03
C ILE A 75 -39.95 2.29 -22.05
N LYS A 76 -40.96 1.56 -21.57
CA LYS A 76 -42.06 1.06 -22.41
C LYS A 76 -43.14 2.10 -22.67
N ASN A 77 -42.93 3.35 -22.25
CA ASN A 77 -43.93 4.43 -22.28
C ASN A 77 -45.25 4.04 -21.58
N LEU A 78 -45.14 3.24 -20.51
CA LEU A 78 -46.26 2.87 -19.64
C LEU A 78 -46.28 3.78 -18.41
N GLU A 79 -47.47 3.99 -17.87
CA GLU A 79 -47.66 4.80 -16.67
C GLU A 79 -46.94 4.16 -15.46
N PRO A 80 -46.18 4.94 -14.68
CA PRO A 80 -45.51 4.43 -13.50
C PRO A 80 -46.51 4.16 -12.38
N ILE A 81 -46.29 3.07 -11.65
CA ILE A 81 -47.16 2.69 -10.54
C ILE A 81 -46.74 3.50 -9.30
N LEU A 82 -47.68 4.30 -8.78
CA LEU A 82 -47.50 5.14 -7.59
C LEU A 82 -47.95 4.39 -6.32
N GLY A 83 -47.42 4.79 -5.16
CA GLY A 83 -47.84 4.24 -3.85
C GLY A 83 -46.97 3.13 -3.26
N PHE A 84 -45.98 2.60 -3.99
CA PHE A 84 -45.13 1.48 -3.56
C PHE A 84 -43.76 1.89 -2.97
N ASN A 85 -43.63 3.12 -2.48
CA ASN A 85 -42.38 3.62 -1.86
C ASN A 85 -42.37 3.52 -0.32
N GLY A 86 -43.44 2.96 0.28
CA GLY A 86 -43.57 2.77 1.72
C GLY A 86 -42.54 1.77 2.26
N LYS A 87 -42.03 2.01 3.47
CA LYS A 87 -41.20 1.04 4.20
C LYS A 87 -42.04 -0.02 4.93
N GLU A 88 -43.33 0.22 5.07
CA GLU A 88 -44.26 -0.67 5.77
C GLU A 88 -44.67 -1.80 4.83
N HIS A 89 -44.46 -3.04 5.28
CA HIS A 89 -44.92 -4.22 4.58
C HIS A 89 -46.42 -4.39 4.85
N VAL A 90 -47.25 -4.23 3.83
CA VAL A 90 -48.70 -4.46 3.94
C VAL A 90 -49.01 -5.90 3.52
N PRO A 91 -49.37 -6.80 4.45
CA PRO A 91 -49.66 -8.19 4.12
C PRO A 91 -50.99 -8.32 3.36
N PHE A 92 -51.06 -9.28 2.44
CA PHE A 92 -52.32 -9.68 1.81
C PHE A 92 -53.21 -10.40 2.82
N GLN A 93 -54.45 -9.93 3.01
CA GLN A 93 -55.46 -10.66 3.78
C GLN A 93 -56.35 -11.46 2.83
N SER A 94 -56.79 -12.64 3.27
CA SER A 94 -57.74 -13.47 2.51
C SER A 94 -59.05 -13.58 3.27
N LYS A 95 -60.17 -13.33 2.59
CA LYS A 95 -61.51 -13.66 3.09
C LYS A 95 -62.16 -14.60 2.08
N GLY A 96 -62.62 -15.75 2.57
CA GLY A 96 -63.37 -16.72 1.77
C GLY A 96 -64.85 -16.65 2.08
N ASN A 97 -65.69 -16.58 1.05
CA ASN A 97 -67.13 -16.83 1.20
C ASN A 97 -67.59 -17.72 0.04
N ASN A 98 -68.41 -18.74 0.33
CA ASN A 98 -68.98 -19.66 -0.66
C ASN A 98 -67.98 -20.27 -1.67
N GLY A 99 -66.83 -20.76 -1.19
CA GLY A 99 -65.83 -21.46 -2.03
C GLY A 99 -65.00 -20.56 -2.96
N ARG A 100 -65.15 -19.23 -2.89
CA ARG A 100 -64.27 -18.26 -3.56
C ARG A 100 -63.41 -17.54 -2.53
N VAL A 101 -62.08 -17.58 -2.70
CA VAL A 101 -61.13 -16.85 -1.87
C VAL A 101 -60.80 -15.54 -2.56
N VAL A 102 -61.05 -14.42 -1.90
CA VAL A 102 -60.67 -13.09 -2.37
C VAL A 102 -59.54 -12.57 -1.48
N HIS A 103 -58.43 -12.20 -2.12
CA HIS A 103 -57.33 -11.52 -1.46
C HIS A 103 -57.53 -10.02 -1.60
N PHE A 104 -57.45 -9.28 -0.49
CA PHE A 104 -57.52 -7.83 -0.49
C PHE A 104 -56.44 -7.23 0.41
N ILE A 105 -56.11 -5.98 0.12
CA ILE A 105 -55.19 -5.18 0.93
C ILE A 105 -56.06 -4.31 1.83
N GLU A 106 -55.97 -4.50 3.15
CA GLU A 106 -56.68 -3.66 4.11
C GLU A 106 -56.03 -2.27 4.12
N GLN A 107 -56.76 -1.27 3.63
CA GLN A 107 -56.34 0.13 3.70
C GLN A 107 -56.85 0.72 5.00
N LYS A 108 -55.94 0.91 5.96
CA LYS A 108 -56.27 1.61 7.21
C LYS A 108 -56.41 3.10 6.91
N ASN A 109 -57.55 3.67 7.28
CA ASN A 109 -57.72 5.13 7.29
C ASN A 109 -56.84 5.71 8.40
N LEU A 110 -55.94 6.61 8.03
CA LEU A 110 -55.06 7.31 8.97
C LEU A 110 -55.59 8.72 9.20
N ASP A 111 -55.61 9.17 10.45
CA ASP A 111 -55.93 10.56 10.75
C ASP A 111 -54.75 11.47 10.37
N LEU A 112 -55.06 12.59 9.72
CA LEU A 112 -54.08 13.60 9.32
C LEU A 112 -53.42 14.25 10.54
N GLN A 113 -54.16 14.38 11.65
CA GLN A 113 -53.62 14.93 12.89
C GLN A 113 -52.55 14.02 13.50
N ASP A 114 -52.71 12.70 13.38
CA ASP A 114 -51.74 11.71 13.84
C ASP A 114 -50.45 11.76 13.02
N ILE A 115 -50.56 11.92 11.69
CA ILE A 115 -49.39 12.04 10.79
C ILE A 115 -48.61 13.32 11.10
N ILE A 116 -49.31 14.44 11.31
CA ILE A 116 -48.68 15.73 11.64
C ILE A 116 -48.04 15.68 13.03
N SER A 117 -48.70 15.04 14.00
CA SER A 117 -48.16 14.87 15.35
C SER A 117 -46.96 13.93 15.35
N GLN A 118 -46.95 12.87 14.53
CA GLN A 118 -45.77 12.03 14.30
C GLN A 118 -44.64 12.82 13.61
N ALA A 119 -44.97 13.71 12.66
CA ALA A 119 -44.00 14.57 11.99
C ALA A 119 -43.42 15.66 12.90
N LYS A 120 -44.18 16.17 13.87
CA LYS A 120 -43.78 17.24 14.81
C LYS A 120 -43.21 16.73 16.14
N GLY A 121 -43.60 15.54 16.60
CA GLY A 121 -43.46 15.10 18.00
C GLY A 121 -42.46 13.99 18.30
N ALA A 122 -41.99 13.20 17.32
CA ALA A 122 -41.04 12.13 17.64
C ALA A 122 -40.14 11.74 16.46
N SER A 123 -38.86 12.06 16.60
CA SER A 123 -37.71 11.54 15.84
C SER A 123 -37.70 11.83 14.33
N PHE A 124 -37.10 12.96 13.94
CA PHE A 124 -36.47 13.04 12.62
C PHE A 124 -35.58 11.80 12.46
N LYS A 125 -35.80 11.04 11.38
CA LYS A 125 -35.01 9.84 11.07
C LYS A 125 -33.54 10.27 11.02
N LYS A 126 -32.69 9.59 11.81
CA LYS A 126 -31.26 9.87 11.84
C LYS A 126 -30.71 9.76 10.41
N ILE A 127 -30.13 10.85 9.93
CA ILE A 127 -29.49 10.90 8.62
C ILE A 127 -28.21 10.05 8.74
N PRO A 128 -27.99 9.07 7.85
CA PRO A 128 -26.74 8.33 7.81
C PRO A 128 -25.54 9.27 7.60
N LEU A 129 -24.37 8.84 8.05
CA LEU A 129 -23.11 9.53 7.73
C LEU A 129 -22.83 9.48 6.22
N ASP A 130 -22.08 10.47 5.73
CA ASP A 130 -21.65 10.52 4.35
C ASP A 130 -20.75 9.34 3.98
N VAL A 131 -20.73 9.00 2.69
CA VAL A 131 -19.99 7.84 2.16
C VAL A 131 -18.49 8.13 2.19
N THR A 132 -17.74 7.38 2.99
CA THR A 132 -16.27 7.42 3.04
C THR A 132 -15.66 6.08 2.62
N LEU A 133 -14.54 6.13 1.89
CA LEU A 133 -13.78 4.93 1.53
C LEU A 133 -12.73 4.61 2.59
N ARG A 134 -12.68 3.36 3.04
CA ARG A 134 -11.64 2.83 3.92
C ARG A 134 -10.91 1.70 3.20
N ALA A 135 -9.61 1.87 2.97
CA ALA A 135 -8.78 0.86 2.32
C ALA A 135 -8.05 0.01 3.37
N TYR A 136 -7.94 -1.28 3.10
CA TYR A 136 -7.20 -2.26 3.90
C TYR A 136 -6.68 -3.38 2.99
N TRP A 137 -5.72 -4.17 3.50
CA TRP A 137 -5.15 -5.29 2.77
C TRP A 137 -6.09 -6.50 2.80
N LEU A 138 -6.66 -6.85 1.65
CA LEU A 138 -7.46 -8.07 1.50
C LEU A 138 -6.59 -9.33 1.43
N SER A 139 -5.47 -9.26 0.71
CA SER A 139 -4.52 -10.37 0.59
C SER A 139 -3.10 -9.87 0.34
N ILE A 140 -2.13 -10.67 0.81
CA ILE A 140 -0.69 -10.50 0.61
C ILE A 140 -0.18 -11.84 0.07
N ASP A 141 0.26 -11.87 -1.19
CA ASP A 141 0.72 -13.10 -1.88
C ASP A 141 -0.31 -14.24 -1.88
N GLY A 142 -1.58 -13.88 -2.05
CA GLY A 142 -2.69 -14.85 -2.03
C GLY A 142 -3.13 -15.31 -0.65
N VAL A 143 -2.39 -14.95 0.42
CA VAL A 143 -2.78 -15.22 1.80
C VAL A 143 -3.55 -14.03 2.35
N GLN A 144 -4.72 -14.29 2.94
CA GLN A 144 -5.51 -13.27 3.60
C GLN A 144 -4.94 -12.98 4.99
N PRO A 145 -4.52 -11.74 5.30
CA PRO A 145 -4.04 -11.41 6.64
C PRO A 145 -5.19 -11.35 7.64
N ASP A 146 -4.95 -11.75 8.88
CA ASP A 146 -5.92 -11.72 9.99
C ASP A 146 -6.09 -10.28 10.53
N VAL A 147 -6.68 -9.43 9.70
CA VAL A 147 -7.06 -8.04 10.02
C VAL A 147 -8.55 -8.05 10.41
N PRO A 148 -9.02 -7.24 11.37
CA PRO A 148 -10.43 -7.23 11.79
C PRO A 148 -11.45 -7.04 10.67
N GLU A 149 -11.09 -6.37 9.57
CA GLU A 149 -11.94 -6.21 8.39
C GLU A 149 -12.02 -7.47 7.50
N ASN A 150 -11.08 -8.41 7.62
CA ASN A 150 -11.07 -9.66 6.88
C ASN A 150 -11.91 -10.74 7.60
N PRO A 151 -12.68 -11.57 6.88
CA PRO A 151 -13.31 -12.74 7.47
C PRO A 151 -12.25 -13.65 8.10
N SER A 152 -12.46 -14.05 9.34
CA SER A 152 -11.62 -15.07 9.98
C SER A 152 -11.75 -16.39 9.22
N ALA A 153 -10.66 -17.14 9.08
CA ALA A 153 -10.62 -18.44 8.39
C ALA A 153 -11.45 -19.56 9.06
N ILE A 154 -12.35 -19.22 9.99
CA ILE A 154 -13.30 -20.16 10.60
C ILE A 154 -14.35 -20.49 9.53
N LYS A 155 -14.42 -21.79 9.23
CA LYS A 155 -15.16 -22.44 8.13
C LYS A 155 -16.56 -21.84 7.85
N PRO A 156 -16.99 -21.83 6.57
CA PRO A 156 -18.35 -21.46 6.20
C PRO A 156 -19.31 -22.61 6.53
N GLU A 157 -19.66 -22.75 7.80
CA GLU A 157 -20.92 -23.36 8.20
C GLU A 157 -21.69 -22.25 8.89
N ILE A 158 -22.94 -22.04 8.46
CA ILE A 158 -23.86 -20.92 8.76
C ILE A 158 -23.90 -19.92 7.59
N THR A 159 -25.08 -19.83 6.98
CA THR A 159 -25.52 -18.95 5.87
C THR A 159 -25.17 -19.36 4.44
N THR A 160 -25.64 -20.53 4.00
CA THR A 160 -26.66 -20.67 2.92
C THR A 160 -26.77 -22.13 2.50
N SER A 161 -27.68 -22.88 3.13
CA SER A 161 -28.30 -24.05 2.50
C SER A 161 -29.48 -24.48 3.34
N ASP A 162 -30.68 -24.24 2.81
CA ASP A 162 -31.92 -24.88 3.18
C ASP A 162 -31.75 -26.41 3.14
N SER A 163 -31.95 -27.09 4.27
CA SER A 163 -32.24 -28.53 4.40
C SER A 163 -32.55 -28.87 5.86
N PRO A 164 -33.79 -29.27 6.21
CA PRO A 164 -34.21 -29.51 7.59
C PRO A 164 -34.02 -30.98 8.02
N GLU A 165 -32.79 -31.51 8.01
CA GLU A 165 -32.55 -32.90 8.47
C GLU A 165 -31.32 -33.08 9.41
N ALA A 166 -30.64 -32.01 9.81
CA ALA A 166 -29.43 -32.10 10.63
C ALA A 166 -29.62 -31.78 12.13
N GLU A 167 -30.86 -31.69 12.64
CA GLU A 167 -31.12 -31.24 14.02
C GLU A 167 -31.09 -32.35 15.10
N LEU A 168 -31.00 -33.64 14.72
CA LEU A 168 -31.07 -34.74 15.70
C LEU A 168 -29.72 -35.21 16.28
N SER A 169 -28.58 -34.64 15.86
CA SER A 169 -27.25 -35.07 16.32
C SER A 169 -26.57 -34.13 17.34
N ILE A 170 -27.25 -33.04 17.75
CA ILE A 170 -26.62 -31.95 18.51
C ILE A 170 -26.92 -32.01 20.03
N GLN A 171 -27.93 -32.77 20.49
CA GLN A 171 -28.26 -32.82 21.93
C GLN A 171 -27.33 -33.68 22.81
N GLN A 172 -26.40 -34.46 22.24
CA GLN A 172 -25.52 -35.35 23.05
C GLN A 172 -24.09 -34.82 23.28
N LYS A 173 -23.71 -33.65 22.77
CA LYS A 173 -22.34 -33.10 22.95
C LYS A 173 -22.23 -31.85 23.84
N LEU A 174 -23.33 -31.41 24.45
CA LEU A 174 -23.36 -30.22 25.33
C LEU A 174 -23.16 -30.50 26.84
N THR A 175 -23.06 -31.77 27.27
CA THR A 175 -22.92 -32.13 28.70
C THR A 175 -21.48 -32.43 29.18
N LYS A 176 -20.44 -32.16 28.38
CA LYS A 176 -19.03 -32.39 28.78
C LYS A 176 -18.12 -31.15 28.79
N ARG A 177 -18.69 -29.95 28.86
CA ARG A 177 -17.90 -28.70 28.87
C ARG A 177 -18.09 -27.79 30.10
N GLN A 178 -18.60 -28.33 31.20
CA GLN A 178 -18.62 -27.65 32.50
C GLN A 178 -17.82 -28.47 33.53
N LYS A 179 -16.50 -28.24 33.55
CA LYS A 179 -15.56 -28.42 34.69
C LYS A 179 -14.14 -28.56 34.13
N LEU A 180 -13.42 -27.45 33.97
CA LEU A 180 -11.98 -27.38 34.27
C LEU A 180 -11.48 -25.93 34.23
N ASP A 181 -11.88 -25.13 35.22
CA ASP A 181 -11.10 -23.97 35.67
C ASP A 181 -10.87 -24.17 37.16
N GLU A 182 -9.75 -24.82 37.50
CA GLU A 182 -9.02 -24.76 38.78
C GLU A 182 -8.05 -25.96 38.86
N LEU A 183 -6.75 -25.71 38.63
CA LEU A 183 -5.63 -26.01 39.53
C LEU A 183 -4.29 -26.07 38.78
N ILE A 184 -3.45 -25.10 39.10
CA ILE A 184 -2.00 -25.12 38.88
C ILE A 184 -1.38 -26.06 39.93
N LYS A 185 -0.70 -27.15 39.53
CA LYS A 185 0.61 -27.63 40.04
C LYS A 185 0.94 -29.10 39.66
N ARG A 186 2.09 -29.21 38.97
CA ARG A 186 3.08 -30.32 38.89
C ARG A 186 2.87 -31.48 37.89
N PRO A 187 3.99 -32.00 37.32
CA PRO A 187 3.98 -32.78 36.09
C PRO A 187 4.02 -34.28 36.37
N ALA A 188 3.19 -35.05 35.67
CA ALA A 188 3.28 -36.51 35.61
C ALA A 188 3.53 -36.94 34.16
N LYS A 189 4.65 -37.63 33.97
CA LYS A 189 5.10 -38.24 32.72
C LYS A 189 3.99 -39.12 32.13
N LEU A 190 3.52 -38.79 30.93
CA LEU A 190 2.71 -39.66 30.10
C LEU A 190 3.50 -40.05 28.85
N ARG A 191 3.45 -41.36 28.59
CA ARG A 191 4.26 -42.14 27.66
C ARG A 191 4.24 -41.56 26.25
N SER A 192 5.43 -41.43 25.65
CA SER A 192 5.64 -41.14 24.25
C SER A 192 5.10 -42.27 23.39
N VAL A 193 3.92 -42.05 22.80
CA VAL A 193 3.58 -42.70 21.54
C VAL A 193 4.41 -41.97 20.49
N GLU A 194 5.45 -42.60 19.98
CA GLU A 194 6.20 -42.13 18.82
C GLU A 194 5.28 -42.20 17.60
N THR A 195 4.43 -41.18 17.45
CA THR A 195 3.91 -40.84 16.14
C THR A 195 5.09 -40.32 15.35
N VAL A 196 5.65 -41.18 14.49
CA VAL A 196 6.53 -40.74 13.41
C VAL A 196 5.73 -39.69 12.63
N GLN A 197 5.97 -38.42 12.93
CA GLN A 197 5.56 -37.33 12.08
C GLN A 197 6.38 -37.51 10.82
N VAL A 198 5.80 -38.21 9.84
CA VAL A 198 6.28 -38.14 8.46
C VAL A 198 6.25 -36.65 8.18
N LYS A 199 7.45 -36.05 8.13
CA LYS A 199 7.63 -34.65 7.83
C LYS A 199 6.91 -34.44 6.51
N ASP A 200 5.77 -33.75 6.54
CA ASP A 200 4.96 -33.49 5.35
C ASP A 200 5.91 -33.11 4.23
N LEU A 201 5.78 -33.79 3.09
CA LEU A 201 6.66 -33.59 1.95
C LEU A 201 6.58 -32.09 1.64
N VAL A 202 7.62 -31.34 2.00
CA VAL A 202 7.64 -29.89 1.82
C VAL A 202 7.68 -29.72 0.31
N VAL A 203 6.52 -29.47 -0.29
CA VAL A 203 6.45 -29.09 -1.70
C VAL A 203 7.23 -27.81 -1.77
N HIS A 204 8.42 -27.88 -2.35
CA HIS A 204 9.22 -26.69 -2.58
C HIS A 204 8.39 -25.78 -3.47
N GLU A 205 8.06 -24.59 -2.97
CA GLU A 205 7.31 -23.55 -3.69
C GLU A 205 7.92 -23.21 -5.06
N LEU A 206 9.19 -23.59 -5.27
CA LEU A 206 9.97 -23.29 -6.45
C LEU A 206 10.22 -24.56 -7.26
N SER A 207 9.94 -24.51 -8.57
CA SER A 207 10.23 -25.59 -9.51
C SER A 207 11.74 -25.88 -9.63
N VAL A 208 12.09 -27.08 -10.09
CA VAL A 208 13.50 -27.50 -10.27
C VAL A 208 14.24 -26.55 -11.22
N GLU A 209 13.59 -26.12 -12.31
CA GLU A 209 14.17 -25.17 -13.27
C GLU A 209 14.43 -23.79 -12.64
N GLN A 210 13.49 -23.29 -11.84
CA GLN A 210 13.66 -22.03 -11.12
C GLN A 210 14.74 -22.14 -10.03
N GLN A 211 14.89 -23.29 -9.37
CA GLN A 211 15.99 -23.53 -8.42
C GLN A 211 17.35 -23.51 -9.12
N LEU A 212 17.46 -24.19 -10.27
CA LEU A 212 18.67 -24.16 -11.10
C LEU A 212 18.97 -22.75 -11.62
N TYR A 213 17.94 -22.01 -12.01
CA TYR A 213 18.07 -20.61 -12.42
C TYR A 213 18.57 -19.74 -11.26
N TYR A 214 17.96 -19.85 -10.09
CA TYR A 214 18.38 -19.15 -8.87
C TYR A 214 19.83 -19.45 -8.49
N GLN A 215 20.24 -20.72 -8.56
CA GLN A 215 21.61 -21.13 -8.29
C GLN A 215 22.58 -20.51 -9.29
N LYS A 216 22.32 -20.64 -10.60
CA LYS A 216 23.18 -20.06 -11.64
C LYS A 216 23.26 -18.54 -11.53
N LEU A 217 22.16 -17.89 -11.19
CA LEU A 217 22.09 -16.44 -11.06
C LEU A 217 22.87 -15.94 -9.84
N THR A 218 22.75 -16.60 -8.69
CA THR A 218 23.51 -16.24 -7.47
C THR A 218 25.01 -16.50 -7.66
N GLU A 219 25.40 -17.60 -8.30
CA GLU A 219 26.78 -17.89 -8.68
C GLU A 219 27.35 -16.85 -9.66
N ALA A 220 26.57 -16.45 -10.67
CA ALA A 220 26.98 -15.42 -11.63
C ALA A 220 27.15 -14.04 -10.97
N CYS A 221 26.29 -13.69 -10.00
CA CYS A 221 26.41 -12.45 -9.22
C CYS A 221 27.65 -12.43 -8.32
N MET A 222 28.08 -13.58 -7.82
CA MET A 222 29.27 -13.74 -6.97
C MET A 222 30.55 -14.10 -7.73
N SER A 223 30.45 -14.32 -9.04
CA SER A 223 31.58 -14.71 -9.88
C SER A 223 32.66 -13.62 -9.93
N LYS A 224 33.92 -14.03 -10.07
CA LYS A 224 35.06 -13.12 -10.29
C LYS A 224 35.02 -12.44 -11.66
N ASN A 225 34.35 -13.05 -12.64
CA ASN A 225 34.24 -12.54 -14.00
C ASN A 225 33.29 -11.33 -14.07
N GLU A 226 33.82 -10.15 -14.39
CA GLU A 226 33.05 -8.90 -14.42
C GLU A 226 31.94 -8.90 -15.48
N LYS A 227 32.19 -9.47 -16.67
CA LYS A 227 31.19 -9.55 -17.75
C LYS A 227 29.97 -10.39 -17.34
N LEU A 228 30.21 -11.56 -16.73
CA LEU A 228 29.14 -12.43 -16.24
C LEU A 228 28.35 -11.74 -15.13
N ARG A 229 29.04 -11.06 -14.21
CA ARG A 229 28.40 -10.31 -13.14
C ARG A 229 27.54 -9.16 -13.65
N ALA A 230 28.05 -8.39 -14.61
CA ALA A 230 27.31 -7.28 -15.21
C ALA A 230 26.03 -7.77 -15.92
N SER A 231 26.14 -8.87 -16.67
CA SER A 231 24.98 -9.51 -17.31
C SER A 231 23.96 -9.98 -16.28
N ALA A 232 24.40 -10.63 -15.20
CA ALA A 232 23.51 -11.10 -14.13
C ALA A 232 22.81 -9.93 -13.40
N LEU A 233 23.53 -8.84 -13.12
CA LEU A 233 22.95 -7.63 -12.51
C LEU A 233 21.94 -6.94 -13.42
N GLN A 234 22.17 -6.95 -14.74
CA GLN A 234 21.22 -6.40 -15.71
C GLN A 234 19.93 -7.24 -15.75
N LEU A 235 20.05 -8.57 -15.76
CA LEU A 235 18.91 -9.48 -15.67
C LEU A 235 18.07 -9.20 -14.41
N LEU A 236 18.73 -9.08 -13.24
CA LEU A 236 18.06 -8.73 -11.98
C LEU A 236 17.26 -7.42 -12.03
N SER A 237 17.72 -6.44 -12.81
CA SER A 237 17.07 -5.12 -12.92
C SER A 237 15.85 -5.11 -13.84
N VAL A 238 15.67 -6.13 -14.68
CA VAL A 238 14.62 -6.14 -15.72
C VAL A 238 13.63 -7.29 -15.51
N ASP A 239 14.12 -8.47 -15.09
CA ASP A 239 13.35 -9.71 -15.12
C ASP A 239 12.16 -9.70 -14.15
N PRO A 240 10.91 -9.89 -14.62
CA PRO A 240 9.73 -9.96 -13.77
C PRO A 240 9.51 -11.35 -13.13
N SER A 241 10.06 -12.41 -13.72
CA SER A 241 9.93 -13.79 -13.22
C SER A 241 10.62 -14.05 -11.88
N LEU A 242 11.41 -13.08 -11.40
CA LEU A 242 12.11 -13.13 -10.12
C LEU A 242 11.19 -12.95 -8.91
N TYR A 243 9.91 -12.60 -9.09
CA TYR A 243 8.98 -12.33 -7.99
C TYR A 243 8.89 -13.48 -6.97
N GLU A 244 8.74 -14.72 -7.43
CA GLU A 244 8.65 -15.91 -6.55
C GLU A 244 9.97 -16.23 -5.83
N MET A 245 11.11 -15.85 -6.43
CA MET A 245 12.44 -16.06 -5.85
C MET A 245 12.89 -14.89 -4.96
N LEU A 246 12.16 -13.79 -4.95
CA LEU A 246 12.56 -12.53 -4.32
C LEU A 246 12.83 -12.68 -2.83
N ALA A 247 11.95 -13.38 -2.10
CA ALA A 247 12.13 -13.65 -0.68
C ALA A 247 13.47 -14.33 -0.39
N ARG A 248 13.78 -15.39 -1.15
CA ARG A 248 15.02 -16.17 -1.01
C ARG A 248 16.24 -15.33 -1.38
N MET A 249 16.13 -14.48 -2.39
CA MET A 249 17.19 -13.54 -2.79
C MET A 249 17.45 -12.49 -1.71
N CYS A 250 16.42 -11.94 -1.08
CA CYS A 250 16.56 -11.00 0.03
C CYS A 250 17.24 -11.64 1.24
N THR A 251 16.83 -12.86 1.61
CA THR A 251 17.49 -13.62 2.70
C THR A 251 18.92 -14.00 2.35
N PHE A 252 19.19 -14.40 1.11
CA PHE A 252 20.55 -14.67 0.63
C PHE A 252 21.45 -13.44 0.76
N VAL A 253 20.95 -12.26 0.38
CA VAL A 253 21.71 -11.02 0.55
C VAL A 253 21.92 -10.72 2.04
N ALA A 254 20.88 -10.78 2.86
CA ALA A 254 20.96 -10.44 4.28
C ALA A 254 21.91 -11.38 5.04
N GLN A 255 21.84 -12.69 4.78
CA GLN A 255 22.73 -13.67 5.38
C GLN A 255 24.15 -13.57 4.80
N GLY A 256 24.29 -13.37 3.49
CA GLY A 256 25.56 -13.15 2.83
C GLY A 256 26.31 -11.94 3.39
N VAL A 257 25.60 -10.85 3.69
CA VAL A 257 26.20 -9.68 4.34
C VAL A 257 26.68 -10.02 5.75
N LYS A 258 25.87 -10.70 6.57
CA LYS A 258 26.25 -11.06 7.95
C LYS A 258 27.55 -11.88 7.99
N VAL A 259 27.65 -12.91 7.15
CA VAL A 259 28.83 -13.78 7.09
C VAL A 259 30.06 -13.00 6.57
N ASN A 260 29.92 -12.27 5.46
CA ASN A 260 31.06 -11.55 4.87
C ASN A 260 31.53 -10.32 5.68
N VAL A 261 30.69 -9.77 6.56
CA VAL A 261 31.12 -8.74 7.52
C VAL A 261 32.04 -9.35 8.57
N VAL A 262 31.77 -10.58 9.03
CA VAL A 262 32.63 -11.31 9.98
C VAL A 262 33.91 -11.79 9.30
N ASP A 263 33.82 -12.30 8.07
CA ASP A 263 34.98 -12.75 7.28
C ASP A 263 35.82 -11.60 6.71
N HIS A 264 35.37 -10.35 6.88
CA HIS A 264 36.04 -9.13 6.43
C HIS A 264 36.35 -9.11 4.91
N ASN A 265 35.44 -9.65 4.10
CA ASN A 265 35.62 -9.76 2.65
C ASN A 265 34.93 -8.63 1.88
N LEU A 266 35.67 -7.55 1.61
CA LEU A 266 35.14 -6.36 0.94
C LEU A 266 34.54 -6.65 -0.45
N SER A 267 35.13 -7.57 -1.21
CA SER A 267 34.73 -7.82 -2.60
C SER A 267 33.31 -8.38 -2.67
N PHE A 268 32.99 -9.37 -1.83
CA PHE A 268 31.65 -9.95 -1.77
C PHE A 268 30.63 -8.95 -1.25
N LEU A 269 30.97 -8.10 -0.28
CA LEU A 269 30.10 -7.02 0.19
C LEU A 269 29.75 -6.04 -0.94
N ILE A 270 30.73 -5.67 -1.78
CA ILE A 270 30.46 -4.82 -2.95
C ILE A 270 29.50 -5.52 -3.93
N TYR A 271 29.68 -6.82 -4.18
CA TYR A 271 28.81 -7.58 -5.10
C TYR A 271 27.39 -7.69 -4.56
N LEU A 272 27.24 -7.99 -3.27
CA LEU A 272 25.95 -8.01 -2.57
C LEU A 272 25.24 -6.65 -2.64
N MET A 273 25.95 -5.55 -2.40
CA MET A 273 25.34 -4.21 -2.48
C MET A 273 24.97 -3.83 -3.92
N ARG A 274 25.74 -4.26 -4.92
CA ARG A 274 25.37 -4.08 -6.34
C ARG A 274 24.12 -4.89 -6.70
N MET A 275 23.97 -6.08 -6.14
CA MET A 275 22.76 -6.90 -6.27
C MET A 275 21.55 -6.20 -5.66
N VAL A 276 21.67 -5.63 -4.45
CA VAL A 276 20.60 -4.82 -3.82
C VAL A 276 20.22 -3.62 -4.70
N LYS A 277 21.21 -2.92 -5.26
CA LYS A 277 20.93 -1.80 -6.18
C LYS A 277 20.14 -2.27 -7.40
N ALA A 278 20.51 -3.38 -8.02
CA ALA A 278 19.82 -3.91 -9.20
C ALA A 278 18.36 -4.31 -8.87
N LEU A 279 18.15 -4.95 -7.72
CA LEU A 279 16.81 -5.30 -7.24
C LEU A 279 15.93 -4.06 -7.01
N LEU A 280 16.50 -3.00 -6.43
CA LEU A 280 15.78 -1.74 -6.18
C LEU A 280 15.47 -0.95 -7.47
N GLU A 281 16.18 -1.21 -8.56
CA GLU A 281 15.95 -0.56 -9.86
C GLU A 281 14.86 -1.27 -10.68
N ASN A 282 14.46 -2.49 -10.31
CA ASN A 282 13.45 -3.26 -11.02
C ASN A 282 12.03 -2.80 -10.64
N PRO A 283 11.26 -2.21 -11.58
CA PRO A 283 9.91 -1.72 -11.31
C PRO A 283 8.88 -2.85 -11.14
N ASN A 284 9.20 -4.07 -11.60
CA ASN A 284 8.28 -5.21 -11.58
C ASN A 284 8.29 -5.94 -10.23
N LEU A 285 9.19 -5.57 -9.30
CA LEU A 285 9.37 -6.23 -8.01
C LEU A 285 8.82 -5.38 -6.86
N CYS A 286 7.89 -5.95 -6.08
CA CYS A 286 7.37 -5.33 -4.87
C CYS A 286 8.28 -5.62 -3.67
N LEU A 287 9.32 -4.82 -3.49
CA LEU A 287 10.28 -4.98 -2.39
C LEU A 287 9.74 -4.57 -1.01
N ASP A 288 8.60 -3.88 -0.93
CA ASP A 288 8.00 -3.34 0.31
C ASP A 288 7.96 -4.36 1.45
N LYS A 289 7.64 -5.61 1.13
CA LYS A 289 7.50 -6.70 2.11
C LYS A 289 8.83 -7.07 2.76
N TYR A 290 9.94 -6.98 2.02
CA TYR A 290 11.26 -7.47 2.44
C TYR A 290 12.21 -6.34 2.89
N LEU A 291 11.76 -5.08 2.87
CA LEU A 291 12.57 -3.94 3.31
C LEU A 291 13.07 -4.09 4.76
N HIS A 292 12.28 -4.70 5.63
CA HIS A 292 12.65 -4.94 7.03
C HIS A 292 13.86 -5.88 7.18
N GLU A 293 14.15 -6.72 6.19
CA GLU A 293 15.31 -7.62 6.18
C GLU A 293 16.51 -6.99 5.44
N ILE A 294 16.25 -6.27 4.34
CA ILE A 294 17.31 -5.61 3.54
C ILE A 294 17.90 -4.39 4.26
N ILE A 295 17.08 -3.55 4.90
CA ILE A 295 17.55 -2.30 5.54
C ILE A 295 18.61 -2.60 6.62
N PRO A 296 18.41 -3.54 7.55
CA PRO A 296 19.44 -3.90 8.53
C PRO A 296 20.74 -4.39 7.89
N ALA A 297 20.68 -5.16 6.79
CA ALA A 297 21.87 -5.62 6.07
C ALA A 297 22.65 -4.44 5.47
N VAL A 298 21.95 -3.51 4.80
CA VAL A 298 22.54 -2.28 4.24
C VAL A 298 23.13 -1.40 5.34
N VAL A 299 22.41 -1.21 6.45
CA VAL A 299 22.89 -0.41 7.60
C VAL A 299 24.10 -1.07 8.27
N SER A 300 24.15 -2.41 8.32
CA SER A 300 25.31 -3.14 8.85
C SER A 300 26.57 -2.87 8.02
N CYS A 301 26.49 -2.91 6.69
CA CYS A 301 27.59 -2.50 5.80
C CYS A 301 28.01 -1.03 6.00
N LEU A 302 27.07 -0.17 6.40
CA LEU A 302 27.33 1.26 6.62
C LEU A 302 27.98 1.55 7.97
N VAL A 303 27.60 0.83 9.04
CA VAL A 303 27.97 1.15 10.44
C VAL A 303 28.98 0.16 11.03
N ALA A 304 29.31 -0.94 10.35
CA ALA A 304 30.28 -1.93 10.82
C ALA A 304 31.63 -1.30 11.24
N LYS A 305 32.21 -1.83 12.33
CA LYS A 305 33.48 -1.36 12.90
C LYS A 305 34.66 -1.66 11.96
N GLN A 306 34.72 -2.89 11.45
CA GLN A 306 35.75 -3.36 10.54
C GLN A 306 35.09 -4.13 9.38
N LEU A 307 35.40 -3.74 8.15
CA LEU A 307 34.87 -4.34 6.92
C LEU A 307 35.94 -5.09 6.12
N CYS A 308 37.21 -4.89 6.48
CA CYS A 308 38.39 -5.43 5.78
C CYS A 308 39.44 -5.81 6.81
N VAL A 309 40.26 -6.81 6.48
CA VAL A 309 41.40 -7.24 7.29
C VAL A 309 42.47 -6.14 7.34
N ARG A 310 42.63 -5.36 6.25
CA ARG A 310 43.60 -4.27 6.16
C ARG A 310 42.94 -2.95 5.76
N PRO A 311 42.52 -2.11 6.73
CA PRO A 311 41.81 -0.86 6.45
C PRO A 311 42.63 0.19 5.70
N GLU A 312 43.96 0.06 5.65
CA GLU A 312 44.86 1.03 5.01
C GLU A 312 44.98 0.87 3.49
N ILE A 313 44.78 -0.35 2.98
CA ILE A 313 44.92 -0.67 1.55
C ILE A 313 43.54 -0.76 0.89
N ASP A 314 42.55 -1.28 1.61
CA ASP A 314 41.24 -1.56 1.07
C ASP A 314 40.32 -0.33 1.12
N ASN A 315 39.71 -0.01 -0.02
CA ASN A 315 38.80 1.14 -0.20
C ASN A 315 37.40 0.92 0.42
N HIS A 316 37.35 0.56 1.70
CA HIS A 316 36.11 0.41 2.46
C HIS A 316 35.25 1.68 2.52
N TRP A 317 35.87 2.86 2.34
CA TRP A 317 35.17 4.15 2.22
C TRP A 317 34.22 4.20 1.02
N ALA A 318 34.63 3.66 -0.13
CA ALA A 318 33.81 3.67 -1.34
C ALA A 318 32.56 2.79 -1.18
N LEU A 319 32.68 1.68 -0.45
CA LEU A 319 31.53 0.85 -0.10
C LEU A 319 30.52 1.65 0.76
N ARG A 320 30.98 2.37 1.79
CA ARG A 320 30.10 3.17 2.65
C ARG A 320 29.37 4.27 1.86
N ASP A 321 30.07 4.93 0.93
CA ASP A 321 29.46 5.94 0.04
C ASP A 321 28.39 5.32 -0.86
N PHE A 322 28.66 4.14 -1.43
CA PHE A 322 27.72 3.42 -2.28
C PHE A 322 26.49 2.93 -1.51
N VAL A 323 26.70 2.36 -0.32
CA VAL A 323 25.64 1.89 0.59
C VAL A 323 24.75 3.04 1.04
N SER A 324 25.30 4.21 1.35
CA SER A 324 24.51 5.40 1.66
C SER A 324 23.63 5.84 0.50
N GLN A 325 24.11 5.78 -0.75
CA GLN A 325 23.29 6.09 -1.91
C GLN A 325 22.12 5.10 -2.05
N ILE A 326 22.35 3.81 -1.82
CA ILE A 326 21.30 2.78 -1.79
C ILE A 326 20.27 3.11 -0.70
N LEU A 327 20.72 3.41 0.51
CA LEU A 327 19.85 3.75 1.64
C LEU A 327 19.02 5.01 1.36
N SER A 328 19.63 6.00 0.70
CA SER A 328 18.94 7.23 0.27
C SER A 328 17.86 6.95 -0.77
N ARG A 329 18.11 6.03 -1.72
CA ARG A 329 17.11 5.60 -2.70
C ARG A 329 15.95 4.86 -2.04
N ILE A 330 16.26 3.94 -1.11
CA ILE A 330 15.23 3.23 -0.33
C ILE A 330 14.34 4.23 0.42
N SER A 331 14.95 5.21 1.11
CA SER A 331 14.21 6.22 1.85
C SER A 331 13.40 7.17 0.97
N ARG A 332 13.76 7.40 -0.29
CA ARG A 332 12.98 8.26 -1.19
C ARG A 332 11.81 7.52 -1.84
N ASN A 333 12.02 6.25 -2.19
CA ASN A 333 11.04 5.48 -2.95
C ASN A 333 9.98 4.81 -2.05
N PHE A 334 10.34 4.42 -0.83
CA PHE A 334 9.48 3.58 0.03
C PHE A 334 9.01 4.25 1.33
N ASN A 335 9.27 5.55 1.49
CA ASN A 335 8.84 6.26 2.69
C ASN A 335 7.36 6.64 2.61
N ASN A 336 6.53 5.87 3.32
CA ASN A 336 5.10 6.10 3.49
C ASN A 336 4.77 6.38 4.96
N SER A 337 3.67 7.08 5.22
CA SER A 337 3.17 7.41 6.57
C SER A 337 2.96 6.19 7.48
N VAL A 338 2.73 5.02 6.88
CA VAL A 338 2.57 3.74 7.58
C VAL A 338 3.92 3.12 7.93
N ASN A 339 4.86 3.11 6.99
CA ASN A 339 6.13 2.38 7.15
C ASN A 339 7.17 3.19 7.93
N ASN A 340 7.11 4.53 7.90
CA ASN A 340 8.01 5.45 8.62
C ASN A 340 9.49 5.06 8.52
N ILE A 341 9.91 4.61 7.34
CA ILE A 341 11.24 4.03 7.10
C ILE A 341 12.33 5.07 7.41
N GLN A 342 12.11 6.31 6.98
CA GLN A 342 13.04 7.41 7.21
C GLN A 342 13.32 7.62 8.71
N MET A 343 12.29 7.59 9.55
CA MET A 343 12.40 7.75 11.02
C MET A 343 13.15 6.58 11.67
N ARG A 344 12.89 5.34 11.23
CA ARG A 344 13.59 4.16 11.74
C ARG A 344 15.07 4.19 11.40
N ILE A 345 15.41 4.49 10.15
CA ILE A 345 16.80 4.60 9.70
C ILE A 345 17.51 5.76 10.40
N SER A 346 16.89 6.94 10.47
CA SER A 346 17.48 8.09 11.16
C SER A 346 17.70 7.82 12.65
N GLY A 347 16.78 7.11 13.30
CA GLY A 347 16.93 6.71 14.71
C GLY A 347 18.16 5.84 14.93
N VAL A 348 18.32 4.77 14.15
CA VAL A 348 19.48 3.85 14.26
C VAL A 348 20.80 4.56 13.95
N LEU A 349 20.84 5.38 12.89
CA LEU A 349 22.06 6.11 12.54
C LEU A 349 22.38 7.23 13.53
N SER A 350 21.37 7.88 14.10
CA SER A 350 21.57 8.91 15.13
C SER A 350 22.14 8.29 16.41
N GLN A 351 21.72 7.09 16.80
CA GLN A 351 22.31 6.37 17.93
C GLN A 351 23.79 6.05 17.69
N ALA A 352 24.15 5.63 16.48
CA ALA A 352 25.55 5.43 16.09
C ALA A 352 26.34 6.75 16.05
N PHE A 353 25.67 7.87 15.76
CA PHE A 353 26.30 9.18 15.69
C PHE A 353 26.62 9.79 17.06
N THR A 354 25.73 9.61 18.04
CA THR A 354 25.87 10.17 19.40
C THR A 354 26.74 9.31 20.32
N ASN A 355 27.02 8.06 19.96
CA ASN A 355 27.78 7.16 20.83
C ASN A 355 29.30 7.44 20.78
N ASN A 356 29.88 7.73 21.95
CA ASN A 356 31.30 8.09 22.12
C ASN A 356 32.28 6.95 21.79
N GLN A 357 31.85 5.69 21.92
CA GLN A 357 32.71 4.50 21.75
C GLN A 357 32.81 4.02 20.29
N THR A 358 32.25 4.78 19.33
CA THR A 358 32.18 4.37 17.93
C THR A 358 33.50 4.58 17.20
N SER A 359 33.89 3.60 16.38
CA SER A 359 35.05 3.74 15.48
C SER A 359 34.84 4.87 14.46
N LEU A 360 35.92 5.51 14.01
CA LEU A 360 35.86 6.61 13.05
C LEU A 360 35.23 6.21 11.70
N ALA A 361 35.47 4.97 11.27
CA ALA A 361 34.86 4.44 10.05
C ALA A 361 33.33 4.29 10.18
N SER A 362 32.86 3.84 11.34
CA SER A 362 31.42 3.77 11.67
C SER A 362 30.78 5.16 11.77
N LEU A 363 31.48 6.12 12.38
CA LEU A 363 31.04 7.52 12.47
C LEU A 363 30.89 8.16 11.08
N TYR A 364 31.85 7.94 10.18
CA TYR A 364 31.76 8.38 8.79
C TYR A 364 30.53 7.81 8.07
N GLY A 365 30.28 6.50 8.23
CA GLY A 365 29.11 5.84 7.66
C GLY A 365 27.80 6.42 8.19
N ALA A 366 27.71 6.64 9.51
CA ALA A 366 26.53 7.26 10.13
C ALA A 366 26.26 8.68 9.57
N ILE A 367 27.31 9.51 9.45
CA ILE A 367 27.20 10.88 8.91
C ILE A 367 26.68 10.86 7.48
N ILE A 368 27.27 10.03 6.62
CA ILE A 368 26.91 10.02 5.19
C ILE A 368 25.56 9.35 4.96
N GLY A 369 25.16 8.38 5.78
CA GLY A 369 23.80 7.87 5.81
C GLY A 369 22.80 8.95 6.17
N LEU A 370 23.00 9.65 7.29
CA LEU A 370 22.11 10.73 7.74
C LEU A 370 22.02 11.88 6.73
N CYS A 371 23.16 12.26 6.14
CA CYS A 371 23.20 13.29 5.08
C CYS A 371 22.51 12.84 3.78
N GLY A 372 22.34 11.53 3.56
CA GLY A 372 21.67 10.96 2.40
C GLY A 372 20.14 10.98 2.49
N LEU A 373 19.60 10.91 3.72
CA LEU A 373 18.15 10.83 3.97
C LEU A 373 17.39 12.11 3.60
N GLY A 374 18.01 13.29 3.73
CA GLY A 374 17.43 14.56 3.30
C GLY A 374 17.77 15.76 4.17
N PRO A 375 17.39 16.98 3.76
CA PRO A 375 17.73 18.21 4.47
C PRO A 375 17.08 18.32 5.85
N GLU A 376 15.86 17.78 6.03
CA GLU A 376 15.16 17.81 7.32
C GLU A 376 15.84 16.94 8.39
N VAL A 377 16.37 15.78 8.00
CA VAL A 377 17.12 14.89 8.91
C VAL A 377 18.46 15.53 9.27
N ILE A 378 19.12 16.19 8.31
CA ILE A 378 20.36 16.95 8.58
C ILE A 378 20.08 18.01 9.64
N LYS A 379 18.99 18.76 9.50
CA LYS A 379 18.58 19.80 10.45
C LYS A 379 18.38 19.23 11.86
N ASN A 380 17.59 18.16 11.98
CA ASN A 380 17.16 17.67 13.28
C ASN A 380 18.23 16.83 14.00
N SER A 381 19.04 16.05 13.27
CA SER A 381 19.96 15.08 13.87
C SER A 381 21.43 15.43 13.71
N VAL A 382 21.83 16.06 12.59
CA VAL A 382 23.25 16.35 12.31
C VAL A 382 23.66 17.67 12.95
N ILE A 383 22.95 18.77 12.67
CA ILE A 383 23.28 20.13 13.16
C ILE A 383 23.55 20.21 14.67
N PRO A 384 22.67 19.71 15.57
CA PRO A 384 22.90 19.85 17.01
C PRO A 384 24.15 19.10 17.49
N ASN A 385 24.54 18.05 16.78
CA ASN A 385 25.62 17.13 17.16
C ASN A 385 26.95 17.46 16.46
N ILE A 386 26.99 18.49 15.59
CA ILE A 386 28.23 18.91 14.89
C ILE A 386 29.31 19.32 15.90
N LYS A 387 28.96 20.00 16.99
CA LYS A 387 29.92 20.42 18.02
C LYS A 387 30.66 19.24 18.63
N PHE A 388 29.92 18.19 18.95
CA PHE A 388 30.47 16.95 19.49
C PHE A 388 31.43 16.26 18.50
N VAL A 389 31.04 16.19 17.23
CA VAL A 389 31.91 15.61 16.18
C VAL A 389 33.15 16.44 15.93
N SER A 390 33.02 17.77 15.96
CA SER A 390 34.15 18.67 15.81
C SER A 390 35.21 18.44 16.90
N TRP A 391 34.77 18.27 18.15
CA TRP A 391 35.67 17.96 19.27
C TRP A 391 36.36 16.59 19.09
N ARG A 392 35.63 15.57 18.64
CA ARG A 392 36.23 14.25 18.36
C ARG A 392 37.26 14.29 17.23
N ILE A 393 37.02 15.09 16.19
CA ILE A 393 37.96 15.25 15.07
C ILE A 393 39.23 15.95 15.55
N GLU A 394 39.11 16.95 16.42
CA GLU A 394 40.25 17.68 16.98
C GLU A 394 41.18 16.76 17.79
N ILE A 395 40.64 15.95 18.70
CA ILE A 395 41.40 14.95 19.47
C ILE A 395 42.13 13.95 18.56
N VAL A 396 41.48 13.52 17.48
CA VAL A 396 42.05 12.53 16.55
C VAL A 396 43.13 13.16 15.68
N LEU A 397 42.99 14.43 15.29
CA LEU A 397 44.01 15.16 14.55
C LEU A 397 45.24 15.48 15.41
N GLU A 398 45.07 15.59 16.73
CA GLU A 398 46.18 15.71 17.70
C GLU A 398 46.89 14.36 17.94
N GLY A 399 46.19 13.23 17.73
CA GLY A 399 46.77 11.88 17.77
C GLY A 399 47.54 11.52 16.50
N ALA A 400 48.80 11.09 16.64
CA ALA A 400 49.75 10.90 15.53
C ALA A 400 49.53 9.64 14.62
N SER A 401 48.28 9.21 14.38
CA SER A 401 47.96 8.05 13.53
C SER A 401 47.61 8.47 12.10
N ALA A 402 48.39 8.06 11.09
CA ALA A 402 48.19 8.45 9.68
C ALA A 402 46.84 7.97 9.08
N SER A 403 46.36 6.78 9.49
CA SER A 403 45.07 6.24 9.05
C SER A 403 43.89 7.03 9.62
N ASP A 404 43.97 7.42 10.90
CA ASP A 404 42.93 8.18 11.58
C ASP A 404 42.88 9.65 11.10
N ASN A 405 44.03 10.22 10.73
CA ASN A 405 44.11 11.52 10.07
C ASN A 405 43.40 11.54 8.70
N ASN A 406 43.56 10.48 7.90
CA ASN A 406 42.84 10.30 6.64
C ASN A 406 41.33 10.16 6.86
N ALA A 407 40.92 9.39 7.88
CA ALA A 407 39.51 9.23 8.26
C ALA A 407 38.89 10.58 8.70
N ALA A 408 39.56 11.32 9.57
CA ALA A 408 39.14 12.63 10.04
C ALA A 408 39.01 13.64 8.88
N GLY A 409 39.96 13.64 7.95
CA GLY A 409 39.91 14.46 6.73
C GLY A 409 38.69 14.16 5.84
N ARG A 410 38.37 12.87 5.65
CA ARG A 410 37.18 12.46 4.87
C ARG A 410 35.87 12.85 5.57
N ILE A 411 35.78 12.66 6.89
CA ILE A 411 34.61 13.08 7.68
C ILE A 411 34.39 14.59 7.56
N LYS A 412 35.47 15.38 7.72
CA LYS A 412 35.44 16.83 7.55
C LYS A 412 34.92 17.21 6.15
N ASN A 413 35.45 16.60 5.09
CA ASN A 413 35.01 16.88 3.72
C ASN A 413 33.54 16.49 3.48
N ALA A 414 33.09 15.37 4.03
CA ALA A 414 31.71 14.91 3.91
C ALA A 414 30.72 15.87 4.59
N LEU A 415 31.04 16.31 5.82
CA LEU A 415 30.27 17.30 6.56
C LEU A 415 30.21 18.63 5.80
N LEU A 416 31.36 19.14 5.34
CA LEU A 416 31.40 20.39 4.58
C LEU A 416 30.52 20.29 3.31
N LYS A 417 30.69 19.25 2.49
CA LYS A 417 29.96 19.14 1.23
C LYS A 417 28.43 19.02 1.42
N LYS A 418 27.98 18.33 2.48
CA LYS A 418 26.55 18.01 2.68
C LYS A 418 25.81 18.98 3.59
N VAL A 419 26.48 19.58 4.58
CA VAL A 419 25.85 20.45 5.58
C VAL A 419 25.76 21.91 5.10
N ILE A 420 26.72 22.38 4.29
CA ILE A 420 26.72 23.76 3.73
C ILE A 420 25.41 24.15 3.03
N PRO A 421 24.82 23.36 2.11
CA PRO A 421 23.58 23.76 1.44
C PRO A 421 22.39 23.88 2.40
N VAL A 422 22.37 23.10 3.49
CA VAL A 422 21.29 23.14 4.49
C VAL A 422 21.45 24.35 5.42
N LEU A 423 22.65 24.58 5.94
CA LEU A 423 22.95 25.76 6.79
C LEU A 423 22.76 27.08 6.04
N LYS A 424 22.96 27.09 4.72
CA LYS A 424 22.70 28.27 3.88
C LYS A 424 21.23 28.69 3.88
N ILE A 425 20.31 27.72 3.95
CA ILE A 425 18.86 27.95 3.96
C ILE A 425 18.38 28.38 5.36
N GLU A 426 19.01 27.85 6.42
CA GLU A 426 18.55 28.05 7.79
C GLU A 426 18.99 29.39 8.40
N ARG A 427 20.19 29.90 8.09
CA ARG A 427 20.70 31.16 8.67
C ARG A 427 20.55 32.32 7.69
N SER A 428 19.78 33.33 8.08
CA SER A 428 19.79 34.65 7.43
C SER A 428 21.12 35.37 7.71
N PRO A 429 21.62 36.20 6.77
CA PRO A 429 22.82 37.01 6.99
C PRO A 429 22.59 38.01 8.14
N PRO A 430 23.62 38.41 8.93
CA PRO A 430 25.07 38.22 8.73
C PRO A 430 25.71 37.03 9.49
N ASP A 431 26.75 36.44 8.88
CA ASP A 431 27.51 35.31 9.45
C ASP A 431 28.66 35.82 10.35
N PHE A 432 28.51 35.69 11.67
CA PHE A 432 29.58 36.03 12.62
C PHE A 432 30.45 34.82 12.94
N LEU A 433 31.77 34.95 12.72
CA LEU A 433 32.75 33.87 12.93
C LEU A 433 32.77 33.33 14.37
N GLU A 434 32.49 34.18 15.36
CA GLU A 434 32.42 33.80 16.77
C GLU A 434 31.21 32.93 17.12
N LYS A 435 30.02 33.24 16.58
CA LYS A 435 28.82 32.41 16.75
C LYS A 435 29.03 31.01 16.12
N TYR A 436 29.66 30.95 14.95
CA TYR A 436 29.99 29.67 14.32
C TYR A 436 31.01 28.85 15.13
N LYS A 437 31.98 29.48 15.80
CA LYS A 437 32.89 28.79 16.72
C LYS A 437 32.19 28.29 17.98
N GLN A 438 31.26 29.06 18.56
CA GLN A 438 30.49 28.65 19.73
C GLN A 438 29.54 27.47 19.44
N ASP A 439 28.91 27.49 18.27
CA ASP A 439 27.91 26.50 17.86
C ASP A 439 28.52 25.21 17.29
N TYR A 440 29.66 25.31 16.58
CA TYR A 440 30.22 24.20 15.80
C TYR A 440 31.69 23.86 16.12
N GLY A 441 32.31 24.53 17.10
CA GLY A 441 33.68 24.23 17.54
C GLY A 441 34.75 24.50 16.46
N TYR A 442 35.81 23.68 16.44
CA TYR A 442 36.91 23.71 15.46
C TYR A 442 36.44 23.74 14.00
N LEU A 443 35.36 23.04 13.66
CA LEU A 443 34.77 23.03 12.31
C LEU A 443 34.04 24.34 11.97
N GLY A 444 33.67 25.15 12.96
CA GLY A 444 32.92 26.40 12.79
C GLY A 444 33.63 27.44 11.92
N GLN A 445 34.94 27.60 12.07
CA GLN A 445 35.73 28.54 11.25
C GLN A 445 35.77 28.12 9.77
N ILE A 446 35.88 26.81 9.52
CA ILE A 446 35.94 26.24 8.17
C ILE A 446 34.55 26.28 7.53
N LEU A 447 33.49 25.94 8.27
CA LEU A 447 32.10 26.04 7.84
C LEU A 447 31.72 27.48 7.47
N CYS A 448 32.07 28.47 8.29
CA CYS A 448 31.83 29.88 8.00
C CYS A 448 32.52 30.31 6.69
N SER A 449 33.82 30.00 6.54
CA SER A 449 34.56 30.33 5.32
C SER A 449 33.97 29.66 4.06
N ALA A 450 33.45 28.44 4.19
CA ALA A 450 32.87 27.69 3.09
C ALA A 450 31.44 28.16 2.75
N ILE A 451 30.66 28.60 3.75
CA ILE A 451 29.34 29.21 3.55
C ILE A 451 29.48 30.57 2.85
N VAL A 452 30.43 31.41 3.27
CA VAL A 452 30.73 32.69 2.61
C VAL A 452 31.14 32.47 1.16
N LYS A 453 32.03 31.49 0.89
CA LYS A 453 32.41 31.10 -0.49
C LYS A 453 31.22 30.57 -1.30
N SER A 454 30.38 29.71 -0.73
CA SER A 454 29.19 29.16 -1.39
C SER A 454 28.13 30.23 -1.70
N ARG A 455 27.93 31.19 -0.79
CA ARG A 455 27.08 32.37 -1.01
C ARG A 455 27.65 33.24 -2.13
N ALA A 456 28.95 33.55 -2.12
CA ALA A 456 29.61 34.33 -3.17
C ALA A 456 29.52 33.65 -4.55
N GLN A 457 29.67 32.33 -4.63
CA GLN A 457 29.45 31.57 -5.87
C GLN A 457 27.99 31.65 -6.33
N SER A 458 27.03 31.56 -5.42
CA SER A 458 25.61 31.69 -5.75
C SER A 458 25.27 33.07 -6.29
N PHE A 459 25.83 34.14 -5.71
CA PHE A 459 25.69 35.51 -6.23
C PHE A 459 26.32 35.65 -7.63
N LYS A 460 27.48 35.03 -7.89
CA LYS A 460 28.10 35.01 -9.23
C LYS A 460 27.26 34.28 -10.27
N THR A 461 26.62 33.16 -9.92
CA THR A 461 25.73 32.41 -10.84
C THR A 461 24.45 33.17 -11.14
N ILE A 462 23.89 33.89 -10.16
CA ILE A 462 22.72 34.75 -10.36
C ILE A 462 23.09 35.94 -11.27
N ALA A 463 24.25 36.57 -11.04
CA ALA A 463 24.74 37.67 -11.88
C ALA A 463 25.04 37.23 -13.33
N SER A 464 25.60 36.03 -13.54
CA SER A 464 25.87 35.51 -14.90
C SER A 464 24.59 35.08 -15.64
N ASN A 465 23.59 34.54 -14.94
CA ASN A 465 22.29 34.26 -15.53
C ASN A 465 21.50 35.53 -15.87
N GLN A 466 21.60 36.58 -15.06
CA GLN A 466 21.05 37.89 -15.40
C GLN A 466 21.78 38.51 -16.60
N GLN A 467 23.10 38.42 -16.70
CA GLN A 467 23.83 38.89 -17.88
C GLN A 467 23.44 38.12 -19.16
N ARG A 468 23.22 36.80 -19.08
CA ARG A 468 22.71 36.01 -20.23
C ARG A 468 21.30 36.42 -20.64
N SER A 469 20.39 36.67 -19.70
CA SER A 469 19.04 37.12 -20.05
C SER A 469 19.05 38.54 -20.68
N PHE A 470 19.92 39.43 -20.21
CA PHE A 470 20.12 40.74 -20.84
C PHE A 470 20.72 40.63 -22.26
N SER A 471 21.65 39.70 -22.51
CA SER A 471 22.21 39.47 -23.85
C SER A 471 21.20 38.84 -24.82
N ILE A 472 20.34 37.94 -24.36
CA ILE A 472 19.26 37.36 -25.18
C ILE A 472 18.25 38.44 -25.58
N ASN A 473 17.86 39.32 -24.65
CA ASN A 473 16.98 40.44 -24.95
C ASN A 473 17.62 41.46 -25.92
N LYS A 474 18.93 41.69 -25.85
CA LYS A 474 19.63 42.53 -26.84
C LYS A 474 19.61 41.92 -28.25
N ASN A 475 19.81 40.61 -28.37
CA ASN A 475 19.77 39.94 -29.67
C ASN A 475 18.36 39.92 -30.27
N GLN A 476 17.32 39.75 -29.46
CA GLN A 476 15.92 39.84 -29.91
C GLN A 476 15.54 41.27 -30.34
N ASN A 477 16.03 42.29 -29.65
CA ASN A 477 15.81 43.67 -30.06
C ASN A 477 16.59 44.03 -31.34
N GLN A 478 17.81 43.50 -31.53
CA GLN A 478 18.56 43.69 -32.77
C GLN A 478 17.89 43.00 -33.97
N SER A 479 17.39 41.78 -33.82
CA SER A 479 16.65 41.11 -34.90
C SER A 479 15.34 41.82 -35.22
N PHE A 480 14.67 42.42 -34.22
CA PHE A 480 13.47 43.23 -34.44
C PHE A 480 13.79 44.55 -35.18
N ILE A 481 14.89 45.24 -34.80
CA ILE A 481 15.36 46.45 -35.51
C ILE A 481 15.73 46.13 -36.96
N GLN A 482 16.39 44.99 -37.19
CA GLN A 482 16.78 44.55 -38.53
C GLN A 482 15.55 44.17 -39.39
N TYR A 483 14.51 43.62 -38.78
CA TYR A 483 13.22 43.36 -39.44
C TYR A 483 12.48 44.65 -39.81
N VAL A 484 12.51 45.66 -38.94
CA VAL A 484 11.92 46.99 -39.22
C VAL A 484 12.69 47.73 -40.31
N GLN A 485 14.03 47.67 -40.31
CA GLN A 485 14.86 48.28 -41.34
C GLN A 485 14.64 47.64 -42.72
N ASN A 486 14.54 46.31 -42.80
CA ASN A 486 14.27 45.61 -44.06
C ASN A 486 12.87 45.92 -44.63
N ASN A 487 11.88 46.23 -43.77
CA ASN A 487 10.54 46.61 -44.22
C ASN A 487 10.43 48.09 -44.63
N GLN A 488 11.36 48.95 -44.22
CA GLN A 488 11.39 50.36 -44.65
C GLN A 488 12.04 50.55 -46.03
N THR A 489 12.83 49.60 -46.51
CA THR A 489 13.45 49.63 -47.85
C THR A 489 12.56 49.11 -48.98
N LEU A 490 11.29 48.78 -48.69
CA LEU A 490 10.34 48.17 -49.63
C LEU A 490 9.19 49.10 -50.07
N ASN A 491 9.31 50.42 -49.84
CA ASN A 491 8.39 51.43 -50.37
C ASN A 491 9.07 52.35 -51.38
#